data_AF-A0A8T2YMC4-F1
#
_entry.id   AF-A0A8T2YMC4-F1
#
_cell.length_a   1.000
_cell.length_b   1.000
_cell.length_c   1.000
_cell.angle_alpha   90.00
_cell.angle_beta   90.00
_cell.angle_gamma   90.00
#
_symmetry.space_group_name_H-M   'P 1'
#
loop_
_entity.id
_entity.type
_entity.pdbx_description
1 polymer ?
#
loop_
_entity_poly.entity_id
_entity_poly.type
_entity_poly.pdbx_seq_one_letter_code
_entity_poly.pdbx_strand_id
1 'polypeptide(L)'
;MVSEGNGDMKVVLTKPLSLDGDASASADYKAPNFAQRFLSLFRNVRPGSDLTNFQLTPQFNIPKSQLQCFGESAYSFDKNLLQQCNNAESSLERFISVVAWSISTTRPPHFGVAPYNPILGETHHVSRGSLNVLLEQVSHHPPVSALHATDDKENIEFIWCQHPVPKFYGTRVEAEVLGKRQLKLLNHGETYMMNSPKLMVRFFPPRVDWIGDVNICCQESGLQAELCYATSSLFGRGGLHSVKGKIYQSSSMKTLYEVEGHWNR
;
A
#
# COMPACT_ATOMS: atom_id res chain seq x y z
N MET A 1 48.21 18.93 -37.88
CA MET A 1 48.90 20.00 -37.13
C MET A 1 48.04 20.33 -35.94
N VAL A 2 48.54 20.03 -34.75
CA VAL A 2 47.89 20.37 -33.48
C VAL A 2 48.17 21.84 -33.22
N SER A 3 47.12 22.64 -33.10
CA SER A 3 47.18 23.99 -32.55
C SER A 3 46.39 23.96 -31.25
N GLU A 4 47.11 23.86 -30.13
CA GLU A 4 46.57 24.09 -28.79
C GLU A 4 46.25 25.59 -28.65
N GLY A 5 44.99 25.93 -28.86
CA GLY A 5 44.42 27.21 -28.48
C GLY A 5 43.67 27.03 -27.18
N ASN A 6 44.06 27.80 -26.15
CA ASN A 6 43.41 27.86 -24.85
C ASN A 6 41.93 28.26 -25.00
N GLY A 7 41.05 27.27 -25.14
CA GLY A 7 39.63 27.44 -25.39
C GLY A 7 38.86 27.21 -24.10
N ASP A 8 38.40 28.29 -23.47
CA ASP A 8 37.31 28.21 -22.49
C ASP A 8 36.16 27.41 -23.12
N MET A 9 35.87 26.24 -22.55
CA MET A 9 34.78 25.38 -23.01
C MET A 9 33.45 26.06 -22.68
N LYS A 10 32.97 26.91 -23.58
CA LYS A 10 31.70 27.62 -23.43
C LYS A 10 30.56 26.64 -23.62
N VAL A 11 30.03 26.12 -22.52
CA VAL A 11 28.80 25.31 -22.52
C VAL A 11 27.65 26.21 -22.96
N VAL A 12 27.16 26.02 -24.19
CA VAL A 12 25.97 26.69 -24.69
C VAL A 12 24.79 25.75 -24.49
N LEU A 13 23.94 26.06 -23.50
CA LEU A 13 22.62 25.44 -23.39
C LEU A 13 21.74 25.99 -24.52
N THR A 14 21.47 25.16 -25.53
CA THR A 14 20.48 25.49 -26.55
C THR A 14 19.11 25.58 -25.87
N LYS A 15 18.35 26.65 -26.13
CA LYS A 15 16.96 26.73 -25.65
C LYS A 15 16.17 25.51 -26.14
N PRO A 16 15.25 24.94 -25.34
CA PRO A 16 14.37 23.87 -25.79
C PRO A 16 13.67 24.29 -27.09
N LEU A 17 13.56 23.36 -28.03
CA LEU A 17 12.85 23.57 -29.28
C LEU A 17 11.40 23.95 -28.98
N SER A 18 11.01 25.21 -29.24
CA SER A 18 9.60 25.61 -29.19
C SER A 18 8.94 25.26 -30.52
N LEU A 19 8.06 24.27 -30.51
CA LEU A 19 7.21 23.92 -31.64
C LEU A 19 6.00 24.87 -31.71
N ASP A 20 6.24 26.17 -31.86
CA ASP A 20 5.18 27.13 -32.16
C ASP A 20 5.40 27.67 -33.58
N GLY A 21 4.92 26.89 -34.55
CA GLY A 21 4.75 27.30 -35.94
C GLY A 21 3.26 27.53 -36.21
N ASP A 22 2.93 28.78 -36.51
CA ASP A 22 1.71 29.28 -37.15
C ASP A 22 0.36 29.11 -36.43
N ALA A 23 0.02 30.17 -35.68
CA ALA A 23 -1.32 30.46 -35.20
C ALA A 23 -2.26 30.84 -36.36
N SER A 24 -3.15 29.93 -36.75
CA SER A 24 -4.46 30.30 -37.33
C SER A 24 -5.55 29.23 -37.10
N ALA A 25 -5.60 28.67 -35.89
CA ALA A 25 -6.79 28.06 -35.26
C ALA A 25 -6.41 27.59 -33.86
N SER A 26 -6.05 28.51 -32.95
CA SER A 26 -5.85 28.16 -31.55
C SER A 26 -7.22 27.92 -30.90
N ALA A 27 -7.77 26.72 -31.12
CA ALA A 27 -8.62 26.15 -30.09
C ALA A 27 -7.77 26.12 -28.83
N ASP A 28 -8.09 26.97 -27.85
CA ASP A 28 -7.47 26.98 -26.53
C ASP A 28 -7.56 25.55 -25.96
N TYR A 29 -6.52 24.75 -26.19
CA TYR A 29 -6.44 23.42 -25.63
C TYR A 29 -6.12 23.59 -24.15
N LYS A 30 -7.16 23.82 -23.36
CA LYS A 30 -7.08 23.75 -21.92
C LYS A 30 -7.16 22.28 -21.54
N ALA A 31 -6.04 21.75 -21.09
CA ALA A 31 -5.99 20.44 -20.45
C ALA A 31 -7.18 20.31 -19.48
N PRO A 32 -8.05 19.29 -19.63
CA PRO A 32 -9.13 19.07 -18.67
C PRO A 32 -8.53 18.95 -17.28
N ASN A 33 -9.24 19.42 -16.25
CA ASN A 33 -8.74 19.30 -14.88
C ASN A 33 -8.49 17.82 -14.54
N PHE A 34 -7.59 17.55 -13.61
CA PHE A 34 -7.17 16.18 -13.28
C PHE A 34 -8.36 15.25 -12.99
N ALA A 35 -9.41 15.74 -12.33
CA ALA A 35 -10.63 15.00 -12.07
C ALA A 35 -11.36 14.60 -13.36
N GLN A 36 -11.53 15.51 -14.34
CA GLN A 36 -12.13 15.22 -15.63
C GLN A 36 -11.31 14.20 -16.44
N ARG A 37 -9.98 14.31 -16.41
CA ARG A 37 -9.09 13.33 -17.06
C ARG A 37 -9.14 11.96 -16.39
N PHE A 38 -9.23 11.94 -15.07
CA PHE A 38 -9.32 10.69 -14.31
C PHE A 38 -10.68 10.01 -14.51
N LEU A 39 -11.77 10.77 -14.56
CA LEU A 39 -13.12 10.26 -14.83
C LEU A 39 -13.27 9.75 -16.28
N SER A 40 -12.60 10.38 -17.24
CA SER A 40 -12.68 9.94 -18.64
C SER A 40 -12.09 8.54 -18.85
N LEU A 41 -11.15 8.10 -18.01
CA LEU A 41 -10.62 6.73 -18.00
C LEU A 41 -11.72 5.68 -17.79
N PHE A 42 -12.75 6.01 -17.01
CA PHE A 42 -13.83 5.08 -16.65
C PHE A 42 -15.08 5.24 -17.51
N ARG A 43 -15.08 6.12 -18.53
CA ARG A 43 -16.26 6.43 -19.35
C ARG A 43 -16.91 5.20 -19.98
N ASN A 44 -16.10 4.22 -20.37
CA ASN A 44 -16.55 2.99 -21.03
C ASN A 44 -16.58 1.77 -20.09
N VAL A 45 -16.30 1.96 -18.79
CA VAL A 45 -16.27 0.89 -17.80
C VAL A 45 -17.65 0.79 -17.16
N ARG A 46 -18.22 -0.42 -17.12
CA ARG A 46 -19.54 -0.66 -16.51
C ARG A 46 -19.39 -0.94 -15.01
N PRO A 47 -20.33 -0.51 -14.15
CA PRO A 47 -20.37 -0.99 -12.77
C PRO A 47 -20.37 -2.52 -12.71
N GLY A 48 -19.60 -3.09 -11.80
CA GLY A 48 -19.31 -4.53 -11.68
C GLY A 48 -18.09 -5.00 -12.48
N SER A 49 -17.50 -4.16 -13.35
CA SER A 49 -16.34 -4.58 -14.15
C SER A 49 -15.11 -4.84 -13.27
N ASP A 50 -14.43 -5.94 -13.57
CA ASP A 50 -13.09 -6.25 -13.07
C ASP A 50 -12.07 -5.34 -13.78
N LEU A 51 -11.23 -4.67 -12.99
CA LEU A 51 -10.20 -3.74 -13.45
C LEU A 51 -8.79 -4.32 -13.36
N THR A 52 -8.62 -5.61 -13.10
CA THR A 52 -7.31 -6.25 -12.93
C THR A 52 -6.38 -6.02 -14.13
N ASN A 53 -6.94 -5.97 -15.34
CA ASN A 53 -6.20 -5.70 -16.58
C ASN A 53 -6.36 -4.26 -17.07
N PHE A 54 -6.91 -3.35 -16.25
CA PHE A 54 -7.10 -1.96 -16.63
C PHE A 54 -5.76 -1.22 -16.62
N GLN A 55 -5.36 -0.67 -17.77
CA GLN A 55 -4.11 0.05 -17.91
C GLN A 55 -4.34 1.56 -17.72
N LEU A 56 -3.63 2.13 -16.75
CA LEU A 56 -3.54 3.57 -16.57
C LEU A 56 -2.52 4.15 -17.55
N THR A 57 -2.78 5.37 -18.04
CA THR A 57 -1.78 6.07 -18.86
C THR A 57 -0.62 6.55 -17.99
N PRO A 58 0.62 6.63 -18.52
CA PRO A 58 1.81 7.02 -17.74
C PRO A 58 1.69 8.35 -16.99
N GLN A 59 0.77 9.23 -17.41
CA GLN A 59 0.47 10.52 -16.78
C GLN A 59 -0.11 10.38 -15.36
N PHE A 60 -0.73 9.23 -15.06
CA PHE A 60 -1.27 8.91 -13.75
C PHE A 60 -0.32 8.02 -12.94
N ASN A 61 0.86 7.69 -13.46
CA ASN A 61 1.82 6.87 -12.74
C ASN A 61 2.75 7.71 -11.87
N ILE A 62 2.92 7.31 -10.61
CA ILE A 62 4.07 7.76 -9.81
C ILE A 62 5.33 7.01 -10.25
N PRO A 63 6.53 7.58 -10.08
CA PRO A 63 7.79 6.93 -10.44
C PRO A 63 8.18 5.84 -9.43
N LYS A 64 7.26 4.91 -9.15
CA LYS A 64 7.45 3.74 -8.31
C LYS A 64 6.76 2.53 -8.92
N SER A 65 7.37 1.37 -8.82
CA SER A 65 6.72 0.08 -9.04
C SER A 65 5.77 -0.26 -7.89
N GLN A 66 4.74 -1.06 -8.15
CA GLN A 66 3.87 -1.58 -7.09
C GLN A 66 4.67 -2.39 -6.05
N LEU A 67 5.77 -3.04 -6.44
CA LEU A 67 6.66 -3.72 -5.49
C LEU A 67 7.30 -2.73 -4.51
N GLN A 68 7.69 -1.55 -4.98
CA GLN A 68 8.26 -0.52 -4.10
C GLN A 68 7.21 0.02 -3.12
N CYS A 69 6.00 0.34 -3.61
CA CYS A 69 4.90 0.79 -2.74
C CYS A 69 4.50 -0.29 -1.71
N PHE A 70 4.50 -1.56 -2.10
CA PHE A 70 4.21 -2.68 -1.21
C PHE A 70 5.33 -2.86 -0.16
N GLY A 71 6.58 -2.81 -0.59
CA GLY A 71 7.74 -2.93 0.30
C GLY A 71 7.83 -1.78 1.31
N GLU A 72 7.41 -0.57 0.95
CA GLU A 72 7.36 0.55 1.90
C GLU A 72 6.51 0.22 3.13
N SER A 73 5.43 -0.55 2.99
CA SER A 73 4.63 -1.05 4.12
C SER A 73 5.38 -2.06 5.02
N ALA A 74 6.60 -2.47 4.69
CA ALA A 74 7.42 -3.36 5.50
C ALA A 74 8.62 -2.65 6.13
N TYR A 75 9.24 -1.68 5.44
CA TYR A 75 10.48 -1.06 5.91
C TYR A 75 10.39 0.44 6.24
N SER A 76 9.37 1.18 5.79
CA SER A 76 9.35 2.65 5.93
C SER A 76 8.61 3.09 7.19
N PHE A 77 9.17 2.89 8.38
CA PHE A 77 8.50 3.26 9.64
C PHE A 77 9.38 4.11 10.55
N ASP A 78 8.85 5.20 11.09
CA ASP A 78 9.61 6.08 11.99
C ASP A 78 9.88 5.42 13.35
N LYS A 79 8.92 4.64 13.86
CA LYS A 79 9.04 3.86 15.10
C LYS A 79 9.31 2.39 14.78
N ASN A 80 10.17 1.76 15.59
CA ASN A 80 10.50 0.34 15.43
C ASN A 80 9.45 -0.56 16.09
N LEU A 81 8.20 -0.50 15.61
CA LEU A 81 7.09 -1.29 16.14
C LEU A 81 7.27 -2.80 15.90
N LEU A 82 7.99 -3.17 14.83
CA LEU A 82 8.31 -4.57 14.54
C LEU A 82 9.14 -5.18 15.67
N GLN A 83 10.20 -4.50 16.10
CA GLN A 83 11.01 -4.93 17.24
C GLN A 83 10.18 -5.04 18.53
N GLN A 84 9.25 -4.11 18.77
CA GLN A 84 8.39 -4.14 19.97
C GLN A 84 7.50 -5.38 20.04
N CYS A 85 7.24 -6.05 18.91
CA CYS A 85 6.50 -7.31 18.90
C CYS A 85 7.23 -8.40 19.70
N ASN A 86 8.57 -8.38 19.74
CA ASN A 86 9.37 -9.38 20.45
C ASN A 86 9.66 -9.05 21.92
N ASN A 87 9.55 -7.79 22.31
CA ASN A 87 10.11 -7.31 23.58
C ASN A 87 9.23 -7.63 24.81
N ALA A 88 7.97 -8.00 24.60
CA ALA A 88 7.06 -8.24 25.71
C ALA A 88 7.13 -9.69 26.23
N GLU A 89 6.99 -9.85 27.55
CA GLU A 89 7.11 -11.14 28.23
C GLU A 89 5.88 -12.02 28.04
N SER A 90 4.68 -11.41 28.11
CA SER A 90 3.43 -12.13 27.95
C SER A 90 3.01 -12.23 26.47
N SER A 91 2.40 -13.35 26.10
CA SER A 91 1.84 -13.55 24.75
C SER A 91 0.78 -12.51 24.40
N LEU A 92 0.01 -12.04 25.40
CA LEU A 92 -1.00 -11.00 25.24
C LEU A 92 -0.39 -9.64 24.88
N GLU A 93 0.65 -9.21 25.58
CA GLU A 93 1.33 -7.94 25.25
C GLU A 93 2.04 -7.99 23.90
N ARG A 94 2.67 -9.13 23.56
CA ARG A 94 3.23 -9.33 22.21
C ARG A 94 2.13 -9.25 21.15
N PHE A 95 0.99 -9.89 21.38
CA PHE A 95 -0.15 -9.84 20.47
C PHE A 95 -0.68 -8.41 20.29
N ILE A 96 -0.77 -7.62 21.37
CA ILE A 96 -1.12 -6.19 21.30
C ILE A 96 -0.12 -5.42 20.42
N SER A 97 1.19 -5.66 20.59
CA SER A 97 2.23 -5.06 19.75
C SER A 97 2.10 -5.47 18.29
N VAL A 98 1.77 -6.74 18.00
CA VAL A 98 1.53 -7.23 16.63
C VAL A 98 0.29 -6.56 16.01
N VAL A 99 -0.78 -6.36 16.78
CA VAL A 99 -1.96 -5.62 16.33
C VAL A 99 -1.59 -4.18 15.99
N ALA A 100 -0.86 -3.49 16.86
CA ALA A 100 -0.39 -2.13 16.64
C ALA A 100 0.53 -2.01 15.41
N TRP A 101 1.48 -2.95 15.28
CA TRP A 101 2.36 -3.03 14.12
C TRP A 101 1.57 -3.27 12.83
N SER A 102 0.63 -4.22 12.83
CA SER A 102 -0.23 -4.50 11.66
C SER A 102 -0.98 -3.25 11.19
N ILE A 103 -1.60 -2.51 12.12
CA ILE A 103 -2.26 -1.23 11.81
C ILE A 103 -1.27 -0.24 11.19
N SER A 104 -0.07 -0.12 11.77
CA SER A 104 0.96 0.80 11.28
C SER A 104 1.43 0.52 9.84
N THR A 105 1.31 -0.72 9.36
CA THR A 105 1.65 -1.08 7.97
C THR A 105 0.71 -0.47 6.92
N THR A 106 -0.43 0.07 7.37
CA THR A 106 -1.41 0.77 6.53
C THR A 106 -0.85 2.14 6.12
N ARG A 107 -0.49 2.29 4.85
CA ARG A 107 0.06 3.56 4.34
C ARG A 107 -0.99 4.41 3.65
N PRO A 108 -0.94 5.76 3.76
CA PRO A 108 -1.85 6.63 3.05
C PRO A 108 -1.61 6.55 1.53
N PRO A 109 -2.60 6.09 0.75
CA PRO A 109 -2.51 6.10 -0.70
C PRO A 109 -2.72 7.52 -1.26
N HIS A 110 -2.12 7.80 -2.41
CA HIS A 110 -2.26 9.10 -3.09
C HIS A 110 -3.44 9.06 -4.05
N PHE A 111 -4.35 10.04 -3.96
CA PHE A 111 -5.52 10.08 -4.84
C PHE A 111 -5.13 10.34 -6.30
N GLY A 112 -5.68 9.52 -7.20
CA GLY A 112 -5.62 9.69 -8.65
C GLY A 112 -4.30 9.34 -9.31
N VAL A 113 -3.32 8.84 -8.54
CA VAL A 113 -2.08 8.30 -9.09
C VAL A 113 -1.92 6.85 -8.66
N ALA A 114 -1.24 6.05 -9.47
CA ALA A 114 -0.97 4.65 -9.18
C ALA A 114 0.52 4.33 -9.45
N PRO A 115 1.11 3.34 -8.76
CA PRO A 115 2.42 2.86 -9.16
C PRO A 115 2.37 2.17 -10.54
N TYR A 116 3.54 1.94 -11.13
CA TYR A 116 3.67 1.07 -12.29
C TYR A 116 3.33 -0.37 -11.92
N ASN A 117 2.59 -1.04 -12.80
CA ASN A 117 2.33 -2.47 -12.69
C ASN A 117 3.64 -3.24 -12.88
N PRO A 118 4.06 -4.11 -11.94
CA PRO A 118 5.31 -4.83 -12.07
C PRO A 118 5.23 -5.85 -13.22
N ILE A 119 6.36 -6.04 -13.92
CA ILE A 119 6.48 -7.13 -14.89
C ILE A 119 6.73 -8.47 -14.18
N LEU A 120 6.40 -9.59 -14.82
CA LEU A 120 6.69 -10.92 -14.26
C LEU A 120 8.20 -11.08 -13.99
N GLY A 121 8.55 -11.53 -12.79
CA GLY A 121 9.95 -11.68 -12.35
C GLY A 121 10.64 -10.38 -11.96
N GLU A 122 9.94 -9.24 -11.98
CA GLU A 122 10.47 -8.01 -11.39
C GLU A 122 10.73 -8.22 -9.89
N THR A 123 11.86 -7.73 -9.40
CA THR A 123 12.25 -7.81 -7.99
C THR A 123 12.51 -6.44 -7.39
N HIS A 124 12.21 -6.27 -6.10
CA HIS A 124 12.63 -5.12 -5.30
C HIS A 124 13.28 -5.61 -4.01
N HIS A 125 14.45 -5.07 -3.66
CA HIS A 125 15.19 -5.47 -2.47
C HIS A 125 15.59 -4.24 -1.65
N VAL A 126 15.42 -4.33 -0.33
CA VAL A 126 15.78 -3.27 0.62
C VAL A 126 16.36 -3.87 1.88
N SER A 127 17.49 -3.31 2.32
CA SER A 127 18.06 -3.55 3.64
C SER A 127 17.95 -2.27 4.47
N ARG A 128 17.36 -2.36 5.67
CA ARG A 128 17.24 -1.26 6.63
C ARG A 128 17.70 -1.75 8.01
N GLY A 129 18.95 -1.45 8.37
CA GLY A 129 19.54 -1.98 9.60
C GLY A 129 19.68 -3.50 9.48
N SER A 130 19.10 -4.25 10.43
CA SER A 130 19.07 -5.72 10.43
C SER A 130 17.90 -6.31 9.62
N LEU A 131 16.92 -5.48 9.22
CA LEU A 131 15.78 -5.91 8.41
C LEU A 131 16.17 -5.97 6.94
N ASN A 132 16.05 -7.15 6.34
CA ASN A 132 16.18 -7.39 4.90
C ASN A 132 14.80 -7.75 4.33
N VAL A 133 14.44 -7.14 3.20
CA VAL A 133 13.15 -7.33 2.54
C VAL A 133 13.38 -7.61 1.06
N LEU A 134 12.90 -8.74 0.58
CA LEU A 134 12.88 -9.13 -0.82
C LEU A 134 11.44 -9.23 -1.31
N LEU A 135 11.17 -8.62 -2.45
CA LEU A 135 9.89 -8.72 -3.14
C LEU A 135 10.09 -9.20 -4.56
N GLU A 136 9.11 -9.95 -5.05
CA GLU A 136 9.06 -10.42 -6.43
C GLU A 136 7.63 -10.40 -6.96
N GLN A 137 7.46 -10.01 -8.22
CA GLN A 137 6.22 -10.24 -8.96
C GLN A 137 6.20 -11.67 -9.51
N VAL A 138 5.58 -12.58 -8.77
CA VAL A 138 5.59 -14.03 -9.05
C VAL A 138 4.53 -14.48 -10.06
N SER A 139 3.55 -13.62 -10.35
CA SER A 139 2.54 -13.88 -11.39
C SER A 139 2.02 -12.57 -11.99
N HIS A 140 1.68 -12.56 -13.28
CA HIS A 140 1.10 -11.40 -13.95
C HIS A 140 -0.41 -11.56 -14.25
N HIS A 141 -0.88 -12.79 -14.48
CA HIS A 141 -2.30 -13.11 -14.72
C HIS A 141 -2.73 -14.34 -13.92
N PRO A 142 -3.32 -14.17 -12.72
CA PRO A 142 -3.57 -12.88 -12.05
C PRO A 142 -2.27 -12.23 -11.51
N PRO A 143 -2.26 -10.91 -11.25
CA PRO A 143 -1.11 -10.24 -10.66
C PRO A 143 -0.92 -10.66 -9.20
N VAL A 144 0.23 -11.26 -8.89
CA VAL A 144 0.60 -11.66 -7.53
C VAL A 144 2.01 -11.17 -7.23
N SER A 145 2.15 -10.43 -6.13
CA SER A 145 3.45 -10.03 -5.57
C SER A 145 3.68 -10.78 -4.26
N ALA A 146 4.88 -11.35 -4.10
CA ALA A 146 5.35 -11.96 -2.87
C ALA A 146 6.39 -11.06 -2.20
N LEU A 147 6.40 -11.05 -0.88
CA LEU A 147 7.37 -10.36 -0.03
C LEU A 147 7.84 -11.35 1.04
N HIS A 148 9.15 -11.47 1.19
CA HIS A 148 9.80 -12.16 2.30
C HIS A 148 10.73 -11.17 3.00
N ALA A 149 10.68 -11.16 4.34
CA ALA A 149 11.54 -10.32 5.13
C ALA A 149 12.06 -11.06 6.36
N THR A 150 13.31 -10.78 6.70
CA THR A 150 13.99 -11.31 7.88
C THR A 150 14.68 -10.18 8.64
N ASP A 151 14.62 -10.23 9.96
CA ASP A 151 15.44 -9.40 10.84
C ASP A 151 16.32 -10.33 11.70
N ASP A 152 17.60 -10.42 11.35
CA ASP A 152 18.52 -11.37 11.99
C ASP A 152 18.83 -11.00 13.44
N LYS A 153 18.75 -9.70 13.78
CA LYS A 153 19.05 -9.21 15.13
C LYS A 153 17.91 -9.52 16.07
N GLU A 154 16.68 -9.25 15.64
CA GLU A 154 15.49 -9.48 16.45
C GLU A 154 14.96 -10.91 16.29
N ASN A 155 15.50 -11.71 15.36
CA ASN A 155 15.06 -13.07 15.03
C ASN A 155 13.57 -13.10 14.63
N ILE A 156 13.23 -12.26 13.64
CA ILE A 156 11.87 -12.10 13.10
C ILE A 156 11.86 -12.53 11.64
N GLU A 157 10.78 -13.17 11.22
CA GLU A 157 10.52 -13.48 9.81
C GLU A 157 9.08 -13.09 9.45
N PHE A 158 8.85 -12.47 8.29
CA PHE A 158 7.49 -12.33 7.77
C PHE A 158 7.42 -12.57 6.27
N ILE A 159 6.30 -13.18 5.85
CA ILE A 159 5.98 -13.48 4.45
C ILE A 159 4.60 -12.93 4.15
N TRP A 160 4.53 -12.07 3.14
CA TRP A 160 3.27 -11.52 2.64
C TRP A 160 3.11 -11.84 1.17
N CYS A 161 1.91 -12.25 0.78
CA CYS A 161 1.50 -12.33 -0.62
C CYS A 161 0.30 -11.41 -0.83
N GLN A 162 0.28 -10.69 -1.94
CA GLN A 162 -0.86 -9.87 -2.32
C GLN A 162 -1.27 -10.10 -3.77
N HIS A 163 -2.58 -10.20 -3.96
CA HIS A 163 -3.27 -10.23 -5.23
C HIS A 163 -4.43 -9.22 -5.16
N PRO A 164 -4.21 -7.98 -5.63
CA PRO A 164 -5.26 -6.98 -5.70
C PRO A 164 -6.30 -7.33 -6.77
N VAL A 165 -7.57 -7.30 -6.40
CA VAL A 165 -8.73 -7.53 -7.28
C VAL A 165 -9.60 -6.27 -7.31
N PRO A 166 -9.27 -5.28 -8.18
CA PRO A 166 -10.03 -4.03 -8.28
C PRO A 166 -11.35 -4.22 -9.04
N LYS A 167 -12.44 -3.75 -8.45
CA LYS A 167 -13.79 -3.73 -9.05
C LYS A 167 -14.33 -2.31 -9.12
N PHE A 168 -14.89 -1.96 -10.28
CA PHE A 168 -15.54 -0.67 -10.47
C PHE A 168 -17.01 -0.72 -10.07
N TYR A 169 -17.48 0.27 -9.31
CA TYR A 169 -18.87 0.40 -8.86
C TYR A 169 -19.55 1.68 -9.37
N GLY A 170 -19.07 2.26 -10.47
CA GLY A 170 -19.63 3.50 -11.04
C GLY A 170 -19.04 4.77 -10.43
N THR A 171 -19.14 4.93 -9.12
CA THR A 171 -18.63 6.15 -8.41
C THR A 171 -17.39 5.90 -7.57
N ARG A 172 -16.98 4.63 -7.46
CA ARG A 172 -15.80 4.18 -6.72
C ARG A 172 -15.19 2.95 -7.35
N VAL A 173 -13.91 2.74 -7.08
CA VAL A 173 -13.19 1.48 -7.26
C VAL A 173 -12.90 0.92 -5.88
N GLU A 174 -13.13 -0.36 -5.68
CA GLU A 174 -12.67 -1.07 -4.48
C GLU A 174 -11.76 -2.21 -4.92
N ALA A 175 -10.55 -2.25 -4.37
CA ALA A 175 -9.60 -3.33 -4.58
C ALA A 175 -9.53 -4.19 -3.31
N GLU A 176 -10.03 -5.41 -3.43
CA GLU A 176 -9.80 -6.43 -2.42
C GLU A 176 -8.39 -6.96 -2.55
N VAL A 177 -7.64 -6.98 -1.45
CA VAL A 177 -6.25 -7.46 -1.45
C VAL A 177 -6.23 -8.88 -0.91
N LEU A 178 -6.33 -9.85 -1.81
CA LEU A 178 -6.28 -11.26 -1.47
C LEU A 178 -4.84 -11.68 -1.18
N GLY A 179 -4.66 -12.70 -0.35
CA GLY A 179 -3.36 -13.27 -0.05
C GLY A 179 -3.07 -13.32 1.45
N LYS A 180 -2.07 -14.13 1.79
CA LYS A 180 -1.69 -14.44 3.16
C LYS A 180 -0.67 -13.43 3.65
N ARG A 181 -0.85 -12.89 4.85
CA ARG A 181 0.19 -12.16 5.59
C ARG A 181 0.52 -12.95 6.85
N GLN A 182 1.80 -13.24 7.04
CA GLN A 182 2.28 -14.01 8.18
C GLN A 182 3.48 -13.31 8.80
N LEU A 183 3.47 -13.16 10.12
CA LEU A 183 4.62 -12.74 10.93
C LEU A 183 4.99 -13.89 11.87
N LYS A 184 6.27 -14.18 12.01
CA LYS A 184 6.81 -15.14 12.96
C LYS A 184 7.75 -14.43 13.92
N LEU A 185 7.51 -14.64 15.20
CA LEU A 185 8.40 -14.22 16.28
C LEU A 185 9.17 -15.47 16.74
N LEU A 186 10.34 -15.70 16.14
CA LEU A 186 11.02 -16.99 16.24
C LEU A 186 11.52 -17.28 17.67
N ASN A 187 11.86 -16.24 18.43
CA ASN A 187 12.24 -16.35 19.84
C ASN A 187 11.14 -16.94 20.73
N HIS A 188 9.88 -16.78 20.33
CA HIS A 188 8.70 -17.19 21.09
C HIS A 188 7.99 -18.40 20.48
N GLY A 189 8.39 -18.82 19.28
CA GLY A 189 7.70 -19.87 18.53
C GLY A 189 6.27 -19.50 18.14
N GLU A 190 5.97 -18.20 17.98
CA GLU A 190 4.62 -17.71 17.70
C GLU A 190 4.47 -17.30 16.23
N THR A 191 3.36 -17.74 15.62
CA THR A 191 2.99 -17.40 14.24
C THR A 191 1.71 -16.59 14.22
N TYR A 192 1.78 -15.37 13.68
CA TYR A 192 0.66 -14.45 13.55
C TYR A 192 0.19 -14.42 12.10
N MET A 193 -1.08 -14.74 11.91
CA MET A 193 -1.75 -14.80 10.63
C MET A 193 -2.70 -13.62 10.49
N MET A 194 -2.66 -12.94 9.34
CA MET A 194 -3.52 -11.78 9.09
C MET A 194 -3.92 -11.66 7.62
N ASN A 195 -5.05 -10.98 7.37
CA ASN A 195 -5.46 -10.52 6.05
C ASN A 195 -5.17 -9.01 5.88
N SER A 196 -5.55 -8.44 4.74
CA SER A 196 -5.38 -7.03 4.41
C SER A 196 -6.72 -6.29 4.38
N PRO A 197 -6.76 -4.98 4.70
CA PRO A 197 -7.90 -4.15 4.37
C PRO A 197 -8.03 -3.97 2.84
N LYS A 198 -9.19 -3.48 2.41
CA LYS A 198 -9.50 -3.16 1.01
C LYS A 198 -9.13 -1.71 0.72
N LEU A 199 -8.62 -1.45 -0.48
CA LEU A 199 -8.39 -0.08 -0.95
C LEU A 199 -9.66 0.45 -1.61
N MET A 200 -10.19 1.57 -1.12
CA MET A 200 -11.33 2.25 -1.74
C MET A 200 -10.87 3.57 -2.36
N VAL A 201 -11.08 3.74 -3.66
CA VAL A 201 -10.93 5.01 -4.38
C VAL A 201 -12.34 5.52 -4.73
N ARG A 202 -12.80 6.59 -4.09
CA ARG A 202 -14.08 7.24 -4.38
C ARG A 202 -13.84 8.50 -5.21
N PHE A 203 -14.64 8.70 -6.26
CA PHE A 203 -14.43 9.82 -7.18
C PHE A 203 -15.17 11.10 -6.75
N PHE A 204 -16.28 10.95 -6.01
CA PHE A 204 -17.12 12.08 -5.57
C PHE A 204 -17.66 11.89 -4.14
N PRO A 205 -17.25 12.73 -3.16
CA PRO A 205 -16.06 13.57 -3.22
C PRO A 205 -14.78 12.72 -3.39
N PRO A 206 -13.73 13.24 -4.07
CA PRO A 206 -12.46 12.56 -4.24
C PRO A 206 -11.85 12.10 -2.92
N ARG A 207 -11.64 10.80 -2.77
CA ARG A 207 -11.06 10.19 -1.57
C ARG A 207 -10.39 8.87 -1.90
N VAL A 208 -9.30 8.58 -1.20
CA VAL A 208 -8.81 7.20 -1.06
C VAL A 208 -8.77 6.84 0.42
N ASP A 209 -9.16 5.61 0.75
CA ASP A 209 -9.15 5.11 2.12
C ASP A 209 -8.92 3.60 2.15
N TRP A 210 -8.53 3.10 3.31
CA TRP A 210 -8.54 1.68 3.62
C TRP A 210 -9.83 1.34 4.36
N ILE A 211 -10.52 0.28 3.93
CA ILE A 211 -11.82 -0.15 4.48
C ILE A 211 -11.90 -1.66 4.66
N GLY A 212 -12.87 -2.11 5.45
CA GLY A 212 -13.19 -3.51 5.64
C GLY A 212 -12.48 -4.13 6.84
N ASP A 213 -12.68 -5.43 7.00
CA ASP A 213 -12.30 -6.13 8.23
C ASP A 213 -10.94 -6.80 8.12
N VAL A 214 -10.12 -6.61 9.15
CA VAL A 214 -8.82 -7.24 9.32
C VAL A 214 -8.87 -8.13 10.55
N ASN A 215 -8.60 -9.41 10.34
CA ASN A 215 -8.49 -10.43 11.38
C ASN A 215 -7.02 -10.77 11.58
N ILE A 216 -6.60 -10.84 12.84
CA ILE A 216 -5.26 -11.26 13.24
C ILE A 216 -5.43 -12.41 14.22
N CYS A 217 -4.71 -13.52 14.03
CA CYS A 217 -4.75 -14.62 14.98
C CYS A 217 -3.36 -15.23 15.22
N CYS A 218 -3.17 -15.72 16.44
CA CYS A 218 -1.99 -16.47 16.85
C CYS A 218 -2.51 -17.78 17.44
N GLN A 219 -2.25 -18.91 16.77
CA GLN A 219 -2.81 -20.20 17.18
C GLN A 219 -2.17 -20.69 18.48
N GLU A 220 -0.88 -20.43 18.65
CA GLU A 220 -0.06 -20.87 19.78
C GLU A 220 -0.51 -20.23 21.10
N SER A 221 -0.94 -18.96 21.06
CA SER A 221 -1.50 -18.26 22.24
C SER A 221 -3.02 -18.36 22.34
N GLY A 222 -3.71 -18.72 21.25
CA GLY A 222 -5.16 -18.71 21.17
C GLY A 222 -5.78 -17.30 21.15
N LEU A 223 -4.99 -16.27 20.88
CA LEU A 223 -5.43 -14.88 20.81
C LEU A 223 -5.87 -14.50 19.40
N GLN A 224 -6.93 -13.69 19.32
CA GLN A 224 -7.46 -13.15 18.08
C GLN A 224 -7.77 -11.66 18.21
N ALA A 225 -7.66 -10.94 17.09
CA ALA A 225 -8.16 -9.59 16.94
C ALA A 225 -9.08 -9.50 15.72
N GLU A 226 -10.17 -8.77 15.89
CA GLU A 226 -11.06 -8.32 14.81
C GLU A 226 -10.97 -6.79 14.75
N LEU A 227 -10.55 -6.26 13.61
CA LEU A 227 -10.44 -4.83 13.34
C LEU A 227 -11.35 -4.46 12.16
N CYS A 228 -12.02 -3.32 12.24
CA CYS A 228 -12.88 -2.77 11.20
C CYS A 228 -12.34 -1.41 10.79
N TYR A 229 -11.92 -1.31 9.53
CA TYR A 229 -11.48 -0.07 8.90
C TYR A 229 -12.69 0.60 8.24
N ALA A 230 -12.99 1.85 8.63
CA ALA A 230 -14.19 2.54 8.19
C ALA A 230 -13.93 3.99 7.75
N THR A 231 -14.64 4.40 6.69
CA THR A 231 -14.59 5.78 6.17
C THR A 231 -15.52 6.74 6.92
N SER A 232 -16.52 6.24 7.64
CA SER A 232 -17.41 6.97 8.58
C SER A 232 -18.54 6.06 9.08
N SER A 233 -19.10 6.35 10.27
CA SER A 233 -20.38 5.76 10.73
C SER A 233 -21.56 6.50 10.10
N LEU A 234 -22.64 5.80 9.77
CA LEU A 234 -23.93 6.37 9.32
C LEU A 234 -24.55 7.41 10.31
N PHE A 235 -24.02 7.54 11.54
CA PHE A 235 -24.54 8.41 12.61
C PHE A 235 -23.52 9.43 13.16
N GLY A 236 -22.53 9.85 12.38
CA GLY A 236 -21.78 11.09 12.65
C GLY A 236 -20.79 11.09 13.83
N ARG A 237 -20.45 9.94 14.43
CA ARG A 237 -19.46 9.85 15.53
C ARG A 237 -18.17 9.08 15.18
N GLY A 238 -17.99 8.66 13.93
CA GLY A 238 -16.73 8.10 13.44
C GLY A 238 -16.01 9.08 12.52
N GLY A 239 -14.78 9.48 12.87
CA GLY A 239 -13.93 10.25 11.97
C GLY A 239 -13.44 9.41 10.78
N LEU A 240 -13.01 10.07 9.71
CA LEU A 240 -12.42 9.39 8.55
C LEU A 240 -11.21 8.55 9.01
N HIS A 241 -10.87 7.49 8.28
CA HIS A 241 -9.70 6.66 8.58
C HIS A 241 -9.77 5.92 9.92
N SER A 242 -10.98 5.66 10.43
CA SER A 242 -11.17 5.04 11.73
C SER A 242 -10.83 3.55 11.68
N VAL A 243 -10.21 3.07 12.75
CA VAL A 243 -10.05 1.64 13.04
C VAL A 243 -10.70 1.37 14.39
N LYS A 244 -11.60 0.39 14.43
CA LYS A 244 -12.24 -0.08 15.66
C LYS A 244 -12.16 -1.58 15.74
N GLY A 245 -12.08 -2.15 16.92
CA GLY A 245 -11.95 -3.58 17.04
C GLY A 245 -11.87 -4.09 18.46
N LYS A 246 -11.52 -5.35 18.58
CA LYS A 246 -11.35 -6.04 19.86
C LYS A 246 -10.26 -7.08 19.77
N ILE A 247 -9.59 -7.33 20.89
CA ILE A 247 -8.70 -8.47 21.11
C ILE A 247 -9.40 -9.41 22.08
N TYR A 248 -9.42 -10.71 21.80
CA TYR A 248 -10.14 -11.69 22.60
C TYR A 248 -9.43 -13.05 22.62
N GLN A 249 -9.76 -13.85 23.64
CA GLN A 249 -9.32 -15.24 23.71
C GLN A 249 -10.25 -16.13 22.89
N SER A 250 -9.72 -16.86 21.91
CA SER A 250 -10.51 -17.67 20.97
C SER A 250 -11.34 -18.75 21.65
N SER A 251 -10.84 -19.37 22.72
CA SER A 251 -11.51 -20.50 23.38
C SER A 251 -12.74 -20.09 24.19
N SER A 252 -12.74 -18.89 24.75
CA SER A 252 -13.82 -18.38 25.62
C SER A 252 -14.64 -17.29 24.97
N MET A 253 -14.21 -16.77 23.81
CA MET A 253 -14.74 -15.55 23.19
C MET A 253 -14.74 -14.33 24.13
N LYS A 254 -13.93 -14.37 25.21
CA LYS A 254 -13.82 -13.29 26.17
C LYS A 254 -12.99 -12.16 25.57
N THR A 255 -13.61 -11.00 25.39
CA THR A 255 -12.92 -9.75 25.05
C THR A 255 -11.95 -9.38 26.16
N LEU A 256 -10.70 -9.11 25.77
CA LEU A 256 -9.62 -8.69 26.64
C LEU A 256 -9.38 -7.18 26.50
N TYR A 257 -9.44 -6.67 25.27
CA TYR A 257 -9.25 -5.25 24.97
C TYR A 257 -10.17 -4.79 23.84
N GLU A 258 -10.49 -3.51 23.85
CA GLU A 258 -11.07 -2.80 22.71
C GLU A 258 -9.98 -1.97 22.02
N VAL A 259 -10.07 -1.87 20.71
CA VAL A 259 -9.16 -1.08 19.87
C VAL A 259 -9.97 0.05 19.26
N GLU A 260 -9.52 1.28 19.44
CA GLU A 260 -10.12 2.45 18.78
C GLU A 260 -9.03 3.45 18.41
N GLY A 261 -9.11 3.98 17.19
CA GLY A 261 -8.20 5.02 16.73
C GLY A 261 -8.40 5.35 15.25
N HIS A 262 -7.34 5.92 14.68
CA HIS A 262 -7.26 6.25 13.26
C HIS A 262 -5.96 5.66 12.69
N TRP A 263 -6.03 4.94 11.57
CA TRP A 263 -4.84 4.26 11.02
C TRP A 263 -3.78 5.22 10.48
N ASN A 264 -4.14 6.49 10.27
CA ASN A 264 -3.27 7.52 9.70
C ASN A 264 -2.67 8.49 10.74
N ARG A 265 -2.76 8.19 12.03
CA ARG A 265 -2.28 9.04 13.13
C ARG A 265 -1.43 8.28 14.12
#